data_AF-A0A5E4DCC1-F1
#
_entry.id   AF-A0A5E4DCC1-F1
#
_cell.length_a   1.000
_cell.length_b   1.000
_cell.length_c   1.000
_cell.angle_alpha   90.00
_cell.angle_beta   90.00
_cell.angle_gamma   90.00
#
_symmetry.space_group_name_H-M   'P 1'
#
loop_
_entity.id
_entity.type
_entity.pdbx_description
1 polymer ?
#
loop_
_entity_poly.entity_id
_entity_poly.type
_entity_poly.pdbx_seq_one_letter_code
_entity_poly.pdbx_strand_id
1 'polypeptide(L)' 'VKFGRKGSRCPGEFCLFKSDTKNLLFNDNTECLAKLHGRTTSEKYLGQQYITAVANLQQCSTSELLDACAFLKK' A
#
# COMPACT_ATOMS: atom_id res chain seq x y z
N VAL A 1 -9.93 2.87 -19.03
CA VAL A 1 -8.67 2.57 -18.30
C VAL A 1 -7.59 2.27 -19.33
N LYS A 2 -6.42 2.93 -19.30
CA LYS A 2 -5.40 2.77 -20.36
C LYS A 2 -4.45 1.59 -20.13
N PHE A 3 -3.90 1.45 -18.92
CA PHE A 3 -2.79 0.52 -18.62
C PHE A 3 -3.10 -0.50 -17.52
N GLY A 4 -4.30 -0.49 -16.95
CA GLY A 4 -4.72 -1.50 -15.97
C GLY A 4 -4.90 -2.87 -16.61
N ARG A 5 -5.36 -3.85 -15.83
CA ARG A 5 -5.46 -5.26 -16.26
C ARG A 5 -6.33 -5.50 -17.50
N LYS A 6 -7.38 -4.69 -17.67
CA LYS A 6 -8.25 -4.64 -18.88
C LYS A 6 -8.05 -3.35 -19.67
N GLY A 7 -6.85 -2.77 -19.61
CA GLY A 7 -6.52 -1.49 -20.22
C GLY A 7 -6.32 -1.60 -21.73
N SER A 8 -6.79 -0.61 -22.49
CA SER A 8 -6.71 -0.64 -23.95
C SER A 8 -5.28 -0.66 -24.53
N ARG A 9 -4.26 -0.37 -23.73
CA ARG A 9 -2.83 -0.34 -24.13
C ARG A 9 -2.00 -1.45 -23.47
N CYS A 10 -2.65 -2.37 -22.74
CA CYS A 10 -2.04 -3.57 -22.18
C CYS A 10 -2.59 -4.79 -22.94
N PRO A 11 -1.74 -5.68 -23.50
CA PRO A 11 -0.29 -5.77 -23.32
C PRO A 11 0.56 -5.03 -24.35
N GLY A 12 -0.03 -4.39 -25.36
CA GLY A 12 0.69 -3.89 -26.54
C GLY A 12 1.76 -2.82 -26.27
N GLU A 13 1.63 -2.03 -25.21
CA GLU A 13 2.60 -1.00 -24.86
C GLU A 13 3.06 -1.08 -23.41
N PHE A 14 2.11 -1.02 -22.47
CA PHE A 14 2.43 -0.98 -21.05
C PHE A 14 1.28 -1.53 -20.19
N CYS A 15 1.65 -2.29 -19.16
CA CYS A 15 0.76 -2.84 -18.16
C CYS A 15 1.20 -2.39 -16.76
N LEU A 16 0.36 -1.63 -16.07
CA LEU A 16 0.66 -1.06 -14.75
C LEU A 16 0.83 -2.12 -13.66
N PHE A 17 0.15 -3.26 -13.80
CA PHE A 17 0.13 -4.35 -12.82
C PHE A 17 0.86 -5.58 -13.35
N LYS A 18 1.97 -5.41 -14.08
CA LYS A 18 2.77 -6.52 -14.60
C LYS A 18 4.26 -6.20 -14.55
N SER A 19 5.03 -7.09 -13.92
CA SER A 19 6.49 -7.00 -13.80
C SER A 19 7.19 -8.36 -13.87
N ASP A 20 6.52 -9.35 -14.48
CA ASP A 20 6.99 -10.72 -14.66
C ASP A 20 7.50 -11.36 -13.35
N THR A 21 6.68 -11.27 -12.29
CA THR A 21 6.81 -11.83 -10.92
C THR A 21 7.55 -10.98 -9.88
N LYS A 22 7.98 -9.76 -10.22
CA LYS A 22 8.77 -8.92 -9.32
C LYS A 22 7.94 -8.01 -8.40
N ASN A 23 6.62 -7.89 -8.65
CA ASN A 23 5.73 -6.95 -7.98
C ASN A 23 6.31 -5.52 -7.96
N LEU A 24 6.84 -5.05 -9.09
CA LEU A 24 7.42 -3.71 -9.20
C LEU A 24 6.31 -2.67 -9.21
N LEU A 25 6.39 -1.69 -8.30
CA LEU A 25 5.41 -0.64 -8.03
C LEU A 25 4.06 -1.16 -7.49
N PHE A 26 3.46 -2.13 -8.15
CA PHE A 26 2.22 -2.80 -7.75
C PHE A 26 2.39 -4.32 -7.79
N ASN A 27 1.56 -5.03 -7.01
CA ASN A 27 1.50 -6.49 -7.13
C ASN A 27 0.98 -6.89 -8.52
N ASP A 28 1.59 -7.90 -9.12
CA ASP A 28 1.24 -8.37 -10.47
C ASP A 28 -0.18 -8.96 -10.56
N ASN A 29 -0.72 -9.40 -9.41
CA ASN A 29 -2.10 -9.90 -9.32
C ASN A 29 -3.15 -8.79 -9.10
N THR A 30 -2.77 -7.51 -9.10
CA THR A 30 -3.70 -6.39 -8.91
C THR A 30 -4.71 -6.34 -10.06
N GLU A 31 -6.00 -6.35 -9.74
CA GLU A 31 -7.07 -6.22 -10.73
C GLU A 31 -7.31 -4.74 -11.12
N CYS A 32 -7.40 -3.88 -10.11
CA CYS A 32 -7.64 -2.45 -10.25
C CYS A 32 -7.29 -1.70 -8.96
N LEU A 33 -7.26 -0.37 -9.03
CA LEU A 33 -7.21 0.50 -7.86
C LEU A 33 -8.64 0.86 -7.45
N ALA A 34 -9.09 0.31 -6.31
CA ALA A 34 -10.44 0.51 -5.80
C ALA A 34 -10.52 1.72 -4.84
N LYS A 35 -11.73 2.27 -4.66
CA LYS A 35 -11.99 3.33 -3.68
C LYS A 35 -11.90 2.78 -2.25
N LEU A 36 -11.51 3.62 -1.30
CA LEU A 36 -11.35 3.21 0.12
C LEU A 36 -12.68 3.09 0.89
N HIS A 37 -13.79 3.53 0.30
CA HIS A 37 -15.13 3.48 0.91
C HIS A 37 -15.18 4.12 2.32
N GLY A 38 -14.66 5.35 2.45
CA GLY A 38 -14.67 6.10 3.71
C GLY A 38 -13.57 5.74 4.72
N ARG A 39 -12.75 4.72 4.42
CA ARG A 39 -11.57 4.36 5.22
C ARG A 39 -10.35 5.20 4.81
N THR A 40 -10.43 6.50 5.07
CA THR A 40 -9.46 7.50 4.56
C THR A 40 -8.30 7.78 5.51
N THR A 41 -8.19 7.07 6.64
CA THR A 41 -7.05 7.13 7.55
C THR A 41 -6.40 5.75 7.66
N SER A 42 -5.12 5.71 8.04
CA SER A 42 -4.40 4.46 8.32
C SER A 42 -5.18 3.58 9.29
N GLU A 43 -5.74 4.18 10.34
CA GLU A 43 -6.49 3.48 11.40
C GLU A 43 -7.75 2.82 10.89
N LYS A 44 -8.53 3.55 10.09
CA LYS A 44 -9.78 3.02 9.53
C LYS A 44 -9.52 1.97 8.45
N TYR A 45 -8.43 2.10 7.70
CA TYR A 45 -8.10 1.15 6.63
C TYR A 45 -7.52 -0.16 7.16
N LEU A 46 -6.57 -0.08 8.10
CA LEU A 46 -5.89 -1.25 8.67
C LEU A 46 -6.74 -1.94 9.76
N GLY A 47 -7.52 -1.17 10.52
CA GLY A 47 -8.33 -1.67 11.63
C GLY A 47 -7.56 -1.79 12.95
N GLN A 48 -8.32 -1.77 14.05
CA GLN A 48 -7.80 -1.66 15.41
C GLN A 48 -6.86 -2.81 15.78
N GLN A 49 -7.24 -4.05 15.45
CA GLN A 49 -6.46 -5.24 15.81
C GLN A 49 -5.06 -5.21 15.19
N TYR A 50 -4.97 -4.83 13.91
CA TYR A 50 -3.70 -4.76 13.19
C TYR A 50 -2.79 -3.69 13.80
N ILE A 51 -3.33 -2.50 14.08
CA ILE A 51 -2.56 -1.41 14.68
C ILE A 51 -2.07 -1.75 16.07
N THR A 52 -2.91 -2.37 16.91
CA THR A 52 -2.47 -2.80 18.25
C THR A 52 -1.35 -3.83 18.16
N ALA A 53 -1.43 -4.79 17.22
CA ALA A 53 -0.37 -5.76 17.02
C ALA A 53 0.95 -5.10 16.59
N VAL A 54 0.91 -4.18 15.61
CA VAL A 54 2.11 -3.45 15.15
C VAL A 54 2.68 -2.56 16.25
N ALA A 55 1.84 -1.88 17.04
CA ALA A 55 2.29 -1.05 18.15
C ALA A 55 3.00 -1.85 19.26
N ASN A 56 2.54 -3.08 19.52
CA ASN A 56 3.23 -3.97 20.46
C ASN A 56 4.60 -4.41 19.93
N LEU A 57 4.71 -4.71 18.63
CA LEU A 57 6.01 -5.04 18.00
C LEU A 57 6.98 -3.86 18.02
N GLN A 58 6.49 -2.64 17.86
CA GLN A 58 7.29 -1.40 17.90
C GLN A 58 7.95 -1.16 19.26
N GLN A 59 7.48 -1.78 20.34
CA GLN A 59 8.13 -1.71 21.66
C GLN A 59 9.49 -2.43 21.66
N CYS A 60 9.69 -3.40 20.77
CA CYS A 60 10.96 -4.11 20.63
C CYS A 60 11.99 -3.31 19.81
N SER A 61 11.53 -2.65 18.75
CA SER A 61 12.35 -1.73 17.95
C SER A 61 11.49 -0.81 17.08
N THR A 62 11.95 0.43 16.92
CA THR A 62 11.41 1.39 15.97
C THR A 62 12.42 1.68 14.88
N SER A 63 11.94 2.13 13.72
CA SER A 63 12.81 2.66 12.66
C SER A 63 13.11 4.14 12.92
N GLU A 64 14.29 4.62 12.52
CA GLU A 64 14.67 6.04 12.64
C GLU A 64 13.61 6.99 12.04
N LEU A 65 12.99 6.61 10.93
CA LEU A 65 11.93 7.41 10.29
C LEU A 65 10.71 7.55 11.19
N LEU A 66 10.34 6.48 11.91
CA LEU A 66 9.20 6.51 12.83
C LEU A 66 9.47 7.45 14.00
N ASP A 67 10.70 7.42 14.54
CA ASP A 67 11.12 8.30 15.63
C ASP A 67 11.15 9.77 15.19
N ALA A 68 11.69 10.05 14.00
CA ALA A 68 11.70 11.40 13.42
C ALA A 68 10.26 11.92 13.22
N CYS A 69 9.37 11.11 12.65
CA CYS A 69 7.97 11.48 12.49
C CYS A 69 7.26 11.69 13.84
N ALA A 70 7.57 10.90 14.87
CA ALA A 70 7.01 11.09 16.21
C ALA A 70 7.52 12.39 16.87
N PHE A 71 8.78 12.75 16.65
CA PHE A 71 9.35 14.03 17.08
C PHE A 71 8.66 15.22 16.42
N LEU A 72 8.49 15.19 15.09
CA LEU A 72 7.88 16.28 14.32
C LEU A 72 6.38 16.48 14.61
N LYS A 73 5.71 15.51 15.23
CA LYS A 73 4.30 15.60 15.62
C LYS A 73 4.08 16.16 17.02
N LYS A 74 5.15 16.33 17.81
CA LYS A 74 5.10 16.99 19.12
C LYS A 74 5.21 18.49 18.97
#